data_AF-A0A4P9XG38-F1
#
_entry.id   AF-A0A4P9XG38-F1
#
_cell.length_a   1.000
_cell.length_b   1.000
_cell.length_c   1.000
_cell.angle_alpha   90.00
_cell.angle_beta   90.00
_cell.angle_gamma   90.00
#
_symmetry.space_group_name_H-M   'P 1'
#
loop_
_entity.id
_entity.type
_entity.pdbx_description
1 polymer ?
#
loop_
_entity_poly.entity_id
_entity_poly.type
_entity_poly.pdbx_seq_one_letter_code
_entity_poly.pdbx_strand_id
1 'polypeptide(L)'
;MTATPPDAWAQACMEEHNRLRRKFGKADLQWSPRAASYAQIWSNILNARQTGLAHSHGMFPGYGENLYSGTPSCRDAVRAWGAEAPLYNGEPIGTGDFEGYGHFTQAIWPDTTAVGCAISGVTITCEYYPAGNFQGEVVSKH
;
A
#
# COMPACT_ATOMS: atom_id res chain seq x y z
N MET A 1 -4.65 -14.57 9.86
CA MET A 1 -3.68 -15.67 9.66
C MET A 1 -2.64 -15.16 8.72
N THR A 2 -1.40 -15.07 9.20
CA THR A 2 -0.26 -14.60 8.42
C THR A 2 0.31 -15.79 7.66
N ALA A 3 0.70 -15.57 6.41
CA ALA A 3 1.09 -16.64 5.50
C ALA A 3 2.40 -16.30 4.82
N THR A 4 3.05 -17.33 4.25
CA THR A 4 4.14 -17.09 3.31
C THR A 4 3.54 -16.51 2.02
N PRO A 5 4.18 -15.52 1.37
CA PRO A 5 3.77 -15.07 0.04
C PRO A 5 3.69 -16.25 -0.94
N PRO A 6 2.66 -16.33 -1.80
CA PRO A 6 2.41 -17.52 -2.63
C PRO A 6 3.38 -17.70 -3.79
N ASP A 7 4.09 -16.65 -4.21
CA ASP A 7 5.01 -16.66 -5.33
C ASP A 7 6.10 -15.58 -5.19
N ALA A 8 7.05 -15.57 -6.13
CA ALA A 8 8.17 -14.62 -6.12
C ALA A 8 7.75 -13.15 -6.30
N TRP A 9 6.62 -12.89 -6.96
CA TRP A 9 6.12 -11.53 -7.16
C TRP A 9 5.56 -10.97 -5.85
N ALA A 10 4.72 -11.75 -5.17
CA ALA A 10 4.17 -11.42 -3.86
C ALA A 10 5.28 -11.32 -2.80
N GLN A 11 6.29 -12.19 -2.88
CA GLN A 11 7.45 -12.10 -1.99
C GLN A 11 8.23 -10.80 -2.22
N ALA A 12 8.48 -10.41 -3.47
CA ALA A 12 9.13 -9.14 -3.79
C ALA A 12 8.32 -7.93 -3.30
N CYS A 13 6.98 -7.98 -3.35
CA CYS A 13 6.13 -6.95 -2.74
C CYS A 13 6.42 -6.82 -1.24
N MET A 14 6.28 -7.93 -0.49
CA MET A 14 6.40 -7.92 0.96
C MET A 14 7.80 -7.49 1.40
N GLU A 15 8.84 -8.00 0.74
CA GLU A 15 10.23 -7.65 1.03
C GLU A 15 10.52 -6.17 0.79
N GLU A 16 10.00 -5.58 -0.30
CA GLU A 16 10.23 -4.15 -0.58
C GLU A 16 9.46 -3.25 0.39
N HIS A 17 8.25 -3.62 0.81
CA HIS A 17 7.54 -2.92 1.89
C HIS A 17 8.35 -2.95 3.18
N ASN A 18 8.83 -4.12 3.58
CA ASN A 18 9.59 -4.29 4.82
C ASN A 18 10.96 -3.58 4.74
N ARG A 19 11.59 -3.56 3.56
CA ARG A 19 12.79 -2.74 3.32
C ARG A 19 12.51 -1.25 3.51
N LEU A 20 11.40 -0.74 2.96
CA LEU A 20 10.96 0.64 3.13
C LEU A 20 10.69 0.95 4.61
N ARG A 21 9.91 0.11 5.29
CA ARG A 21 9.53 0.27 6.70
C ARG A 21 10.72 0.30 7.64
N ARG A 22 11.69 -0.61 7.46
CA ARG A 22 12.94 -0.60 8.25
C ARG A 22 13.75 0.68 8.07
N LYS A 23 13.72 1.33 6.89
CA LYS A 23 14.38 2.63 6.66
C LYS A 23 13.81 3.73 7.56
N PHE A 24 12.55 3.62 7.97
CA PHE A 24 11.82 4.57 8.81
C PHE A 24 11.50 4.01 10.21
N GLY A 25 12.26 2.99 10.66
CA GLY A 25 12.14 2.44 12.00
C GLY A 25 10.82 1.71 12.28
N LYS A 26 10.07 1.30 11.26
CA LYS A 26 8.79 0.60 11.41
C LYS A 26 8.97 -0.91 11.41
N ALA A 27 8.13 -1.60 12.21
CA ALA A 27 8.10 -3.06 12.27
C ALA A 27 7.71 -3.66 10.91
N ASP A 28 8.25 -4.83 10.58
CA ASP A 28 7.94 -5.54 9.36
C ASP A 28 6.45 -5.95 9.30
N LEU A 29 5.87 -5.84 8.09
CA LEU A 29 4.54 -6.37 7.78
C LEU A 29 4.59 -7.87 7.52
N GLN A 30 3.47 -8.52 7.79
CA GLN A 30 3.23 -9.91 7.43
C GLN A 30 2.32 -10.01 6.21
N TRP A 31 2.54 -11.01 5.36
CA TRP A 31 1.66 -11.23 4.22
C TRP A 31 0.29 -11.75 4.67
N SER A 32 -0.77 -11.16 4.11
CA SER A 32 -2.16 -11.53 4.34
C SER A 32 -2.81 -12.02 3.05
N PRO A 33 -3.16 -13.32 2.97
CA PRO A 33 -3.91 -13.86 1.84
C PRO A 33 -5.27 -13.16 1.64
N ARG A 34 -5.89 -12.69 2.73
CA ARG A 34 -7.16 -11.95 2.67
C ARG A 34 -6.97 -10.59 1.99
N ALA A 35 -5.95 -9.85 2.40
CA ALA A 35 -5.61 -8.56 1.77
C ALA A 35 -5.28 -8.76 0.29
N ALA A 36 -4.50 -9.78 -0.06
CA ALA A 36 -4.17 -10.09 -1.45
C ALA A 36 -5.40 -10.45 -2.29
N SER A 37 -6.37 -11.17 -1.71
CA SER A 37 -7.65 -11.46 -2.38
C SER A 37 -8.46 -10.18 -2.64
N TYR A 38 -8.49 -9.24 -1.70
CA TYR A 38 -9.17 -7.95 -1.89
C TYR A 38 -8.48 -7.10 -2.95
N ALA A 39 -7.15 -7.03 -2.89
CA ALA A 39 -6.34 -6.38 -3.90
C ALA A 39 -6.60 -6.96 -5.30
N GLN A 40 -6.71 -8.29 -5.43
CA GLN A 40 -6.97 -8.95 -6.72
C GLN A 40 -8.35 -8.59 -7.27
N ILE A 41 -9.38 -8.60 -6.41
CA ILE A 41 -10.73 -8.19 -6.80
C ILE A 41 -10.70 -6.76 -7.36
N TRP A 42 -10.02 -5.84 -6.66
CA TRP A 42 -10.00 -4.45 -7.08
C TRP A 42 -9.15 -4.21 -8.33
N SER A 43 -7.95 -4.81 -8.41
CA SER A 43 -7.11 -4.77 -9.62
C SER A 43 -7.86 -5.27 -10.86
N ASN A 44 -8.64 -6.35 -10.73
CA ASN A 44 -9.48 -6.87 -11.82
C ASN A 44 -10.56 -5.86 -12.24
N ILE A 45 -11.23 -5.22 -11.28
CA ILE A 45 -12.25 -4.21 -11.53
C ILE A 45 -11.66 -2.99 -12.25
N LEU A 46 -10.52 -2.47 -11.79
CA LEU A 46 -9.84 -1.34 -12.43
C LEU A 46 -9.42 -1.67 -13.87
N ASN A 47 -8.82 -2.83 -14.07
CA ASN A 47 -8.41 -3.28 -15.40
C ASN A 47 -9.61 -3.45 -16.35
N ALA A 48 -10.75 -3.96 -15.86
CA ALA A 48 -11.96 -4.12 -16.66
C ALA A 48 -12.61 -2.77 -17.03
N ARG A 49 -12.59 -1.79 -16.12
CA ARG A 49 -13.20 -0.46 -16.34
C ARG A 49 -12.41 0.40 -17.30
N GLN A 50 -11.08 0.24 -17.38
CA GLN A 50 -10.19 1.07 -18.21
C GLN A 50 -10.31 2.59 -17.92
N THR A 51 -10.66 2.96 -16.70
CA THR A 51 -10.86 4.36 -16.28
C THR A 51 -9.64 4.97 -15.57
N GLY A 52 -8.52 4.26 -15.52
CA GLY A 52 -7.36 4.64 -14.71
C GLY A 52 -7.47 4.19 -13.26
N LEU A 53 -6.63 4.76 -12.39
CA LEU A 53 -6.58 4.42 -10.96
C LEU A 53 -7.69 5.14 -10.21
N ALA A 54 -8.47 4.39 -9.44
CA ALA A 54 -9.47 4.92 -8.52
C ALA A 54 -9.55 4.00 -7.30
N HIS A 55 -9.67 4.55 -6.10
CA HIS A 55 -9.73 3.75 -4.89
C HIS A 55 -11.02 2.94 -4.79
N SER A 56 -10.97 1.83 -4.05
CA SER A 56 -12.13 0.96 -3.80
C SER A 56 -13.21 1.59 -2.92
N HIS A 57 -12.94 2.77 -2.36
CA HIS A 57 -13.86 3.58 -1.54
C HIS A 57 -14.51 2.80 -0.40
N GLY A 58 -13.71 2.00 0.32
CA GLY A 58 -14.17 1.27 1.50
C GLY A 58 -14.95 -0.01 1.19
N MET A 59 -14.84 -0.54 -0.05
CA MET A 59 -15.38 -1.85 -0.41
C MET A 59 -14.90 -2.95 0.55
N PHE A 60 -13.72 -2.79 1.14
CA PHE A 60 -13.14 -3.66 2.15
C PHE A 60 -12.94 -2.90 3.48
N PRO A 61 -13.93 -2.90 4.40
CA PRO A 61 -13.87 -2.12 5.62
C PRO A 61 -12.66 -2.47 6.50
N GLY A 62 -11.98 -1.43 7.01
CA GLY A 62 -10.81 -1.57 7.86
C GLY A 62 -9.50 -1.82 7.11
N TYR A 63 -9.51 -1.83 5.77
CA TYR A 63 -8.32 -1.89 4.94
C TYR A 63 -7.97 -0.52 4.37
N GLY A 64 -6.69 -0.22 4.35
CA GLY A 64 -6.12 0.88 3.56
C GLY A 64 -5.65 0.35 2.21
N GLU A 65 -5.46 1.24 1.24
CA GLU A 65 -5.20 0.84 -0.14
C GLU A 65 -4.17 1.74 -0.80
N ASN A 66 -3.19 1.15 -1.50
CA ASN A 66 -2.34 1.86 -2.46
C ASN A 66 -2.55 1.29 -3.86
N LEU A 67 -2.53 2.18 -4.85
CA LEU A 67 -2.68 1.84 -6.26
C LEU A 67 -1.45 2.27 -7.04
N TYR A 68 -1.11 1.51 -8.07
CA TYR A 68 -0.04 1.83 -8.99
C TYR A 68 -0.40 1.34 -10.39
N SER A 69 -0.01 2.11 -11.40
CA SER A 69 -0.07 1.71 -12.80
C SER A 69 1.21 2.18 -13.49
N GLY A 70 1.81 1.29 -14.26
CA GLY A 70 3.09 1.56 -14.92
C GLY A 70 3.75 0.26 -15.35
N THR A 71 4.65 -0.25 -14.51
CA THR A 71 5.27 -1.57 -14.72
C THR A 71 4.54 -2.66 -13.92
N PRO A 72 4.63 -3.94 -14.32
CA PRO A 72 4.08 -5.04 -13.53
C PRO A 72 4.93 -5.38 -12.29
N SER A 73 5.93 -4.56 -11.95
CA SER A 73 6.85 -4.79 -10.85
C SER A 73 6.31 -4.19 -9.56
N CYS A 74 5.92 -5.04 -8.62
CA CYS A 74 5.51 -4.57 -7.29
C CYS A 74 6.63 -3.84 -6.56
N ARG A 75 7.88 -4.24 -6.80
CA ARG A 75 9.04 -3.54 -6.25
C ARG A 75 9.08 -2.09 -6.74
N ASP A 76 8.77 -1.85 -8.01
CA ASP A 76 8.76 -0.49 -8.56
C ASP A 76 7.58 0.31 -8.02
N ALA A 77 6.41 -0.32 -7.84
CA ALA A 77 5.26 0.31 -7.19
C ALA A 77 5.59 0.78 -5.76
N VAL A 78 6.17 -0.09 -4.93
CA VAL A 78 6.53 0.27 -3.55
C VAL A 78 7.64 1.33 -3.50
N ARG A 79 8.56 1.32 -4.46
CA ARG A 79 9.58 2.37 -4.59
C ARG A 79 8.97 3.70 -5.00
N ALA A 80 7.99 3.70 -5.90
CA ALA A 80 7.27 4.91 -6.30
C ALA A 80 6.54 5.51 -5.11
N TRP A 81 5.77 4.71 -4.37
CA TRP A 81 5.12 5.15 -3.12
C TRP A 81 6.15 5.64 -2.10
N GLY A 82 7.26 4.92 -1.91
CA GLY A 82 8.33 5.34 -1.02
C GLY A 82 9.07 6.62 -1.44
N ALA A 83 9.02 6.99 -2.72
CA ALA A 83 9.62 8.21 -3.25
C ALA A 83 8.83 9.47 -2.87
N GLU A 84 7.61 9.32 -2.37
CA GLU A 84 6.81 10.41 -1.81
C GLU A 84 7.31 10.87 -0.43
N ALA A 85 8.24 10.14 0.20
CA ALA A 85 8.74 10.47 1.53
C ALA A 85 9.19 11.94 1.70
N PRO A 86 9.89 12.59 0.75
CA PRO A 86 10.26 14.01 0.86
C PRO A 86 9.06 14.97 0.84
N LEU A 87 7.90 14.55 0.35
CA LEU A 87 6.69 15.38 0.23
C LEU A 87 5.92 15.47 1.55
N TYR A 88 6.06 14.47 2.42
CA TYR A 88 5.47 14.50 3.76
C TYR A 88 6.36 15.27 4.74
N ASN A 89 5.84 16.23 5.48
CA ASN A 89 6.59 17.04 6.45
C ASN A 89 6.24 16.73 7.92
N GLY A 90 5.49 15.64 8.18
CA GLY A 90 5.04 15.29 9.52
C GLY A 90 3.77 16.04 9.94
N GLU A 91 3.06 16.60 8.98
CA GLU A 91 1.76 17.22 9.19
C GLU A 91 0.67 16.17 9.51
N PRO A 92 -0.45 16.59 10.14
CA PRO A 92 -1.60 15.72 10.31
C PRO A 92 -2.16 15.25 8.97
N ILE A 93 -2.53 13.97 8.89
CA ILE A 93 -3.17 13.42 7.70
C ILE A 93 -4.45 14.19 7.37
N GLY A 94 -4.63 14.49 6.09
CA GLY A 94 -5.74 15.32 5.59
C GLY A 94 -5.45 16.82 5.59
N THR A 95 -4.21 17.22 5.94
CA THR A 95 -3.70 18.57 5.72
C THR A 95 -2.60 18.55 4.66
N GLY A 96 -2.34 19.69 4.01
CA GLY A 96 -1.35 19.77 2.93
C GLY A 96 -1.76 18.99 1.68
N ASP A 97 -0.77 18.53 0.91
CA ASP A 97 -0.98 17.76 -0.33
C ASP A 97 -1.00 16.25 -0.05
N PHE A 98 -2.11 15.78 0.55
CA PHE A 98 -2.28 14.36 0.91
C PHE A 98 -2.14 13.43 -0.30
N GLU A 99 -2.57 13.87 -1.50
CA GLU A 99 -2.41 13.08 -2.73
C GLU A 99 -0.93 12.85 -3.06
N GLY A 100 -0.06 13.79 -2.71
CA GLY A 100 1.38 13.70 -2.90
C GLY A 100 2.12 12.77 -1.93
N TYR A 101 1.55 12.43 -0.77
CA TYR A 101 2.26 11.62 0.25
C TYR A 101 1.49 10.44 0.82
N GLY A 102 0.21 10.29 0.48
CA GLY A 102 -0.69 9.32 1.11
C GLY A 102 -0.24 7.87 0.93
N HIS A 103 0.39 7.54 -0.19
CA HIS A 103 0.86 6.17 -0.41
C HIS A 103 2.06 5.85 0.49
N PHE A 104 2.99 6.81 0.63
CA PHE A 104 4.11 6.67 1.57
C PHE A 104 3.63 6.49 3.00
N THR A 105 2.75 7.37 3.50
CA THR A 105 2.29 7.32 4.89
C THR A 105 1.52 6.03 5.17
N GLN A 106 0.74 5.51 4.22
CA GLN A 106 0.10 4.20 4.36
C GLN A 106 1.14 3.07 4.45
N ALA A 107 2.15 3.06 3.56
CA ALA A 107 3.15 1.99 3.53
C ALA A 107 3.99 1.93 4.83
N ILE A 108 4.23 3.07 5.47
CA ILE A 108 4.97 3.17 6.74
C ILE A 108 4.07 3.37 7.97
N TRP A 109 2.76 3.14 7.84
CA TRP A 109 1.83 3.35 8.96
C TRP A 109 2.20 2.43 10.14
N PRO A 110 2.34 2.98 11.37
CA PRO A 110 2.88 2.22 12.50
C PRO A 110 1.98 1.05 12.90
N ASP A 111 0.66 1.26 12.89
CA ASP A 111 -0.30 0.26 13.36
C ASP A 111 -0.70 -0.76 12.29
N THR A 112 -0.35 -0.52 11.02
CA THR A 112 -0.53 -1.51 9.96
C THR A 112 0.43 -2.67 10.21
N THR A 113 -0.11 -3.89 10.25
CA THR A 113 0.64 -5.12 10.57
C THR A 113 0.67 -6.11 9.42
N ALA A 114 -0.25 -6.00 8.46
CA ALA A 114 -0.35 -6.91 7.35
C ALA A 114 -0.56 -6.20 6.02
N VAL A 115 -0.02 -6.80 4.96
CA VAL A 115 -0.20 -6.36 3.57
C VAL A 115 -0.51 -7.55 2.67
N GLY A 116 -1.30 -7.32 1.64
CA GLY A 116 -1.43 -8.24 0.53
C GLY A 116 -1.67 -7.46 -0.75
N CYS A 117 -0.97 -7.86 -1.80
CA CYS A 117 -0.98 -7.17 -3.08
C CYS A 117 -1.40 -8.10 -4.20
N ALA A 118 -1.87 -7.52 -5.29
CA ALA A 118 -2.21 -8.22 -6.51
C ALA A 118 -1.94 -7.35 -7.72
N ILE A 119 -1.96 -7.98 -8.89
CA ILE A 119 -1.81 -7.32 -10.18
C ILE A 119 -2.85 -7.85 -11.18
N SER A 120 -3.37 -6.96 -12.02
CA SER A 120 -4.14 -7.31 -13.20
C SER A 120 -3.76 -6.37 -14.35
N GLY A 121 -3.20 -6.92 -15.44
CA GLY A 121 -2.60 -6.12 -16.50
C GLY A 121 -1.37 -5.38 -15.98
N VAL A 122 -1.43 -4.05 -15.95
CA VAL A 122 -0.39 -3.17 -15.36
C VAL A 122 -0.84 -2.49 -14.08
N THR A 123 -2.05 -2.78 -13.61
CA THR A 123 -2.61 -2.21 -12.38
C THR A 123 -2.22 -3.09 -11.19
N ILE A 124 -1.54 -2.48 -10.22
CA ILE A 124 -1.17 -3.10 -8.96
C ILE A 124 -1.99 -2.46 -7.85
N THR A 125 -2.60 -3.29 -7.01
CA THR A 125 -3.27 -2.87 -5.78
C THR A 125 -2.58 -3.54 -4.60
N CYS A 126 -2.34 -2.80 -3.52
CA CYS A 126 -1.94 -3.35 -2.23
C CYS A 126 -2.92 -2.91 -1.16
N GLU A 127 -3.42 -3.88 -0.39
CA GLU A 127 -4.36 -3.69 0.71
C GLU A 127 -3.62 -3.88 2.05
N TYR A 128 -3.88 -3.01 3.01
CA TYR A 128 -3.18 -2.89 4.28
C TYR A 128 -4.13 -3.07 5.45
N TYR A 129 -3.75 -3.86 6.45
CA TYR A 129 -4.57 -4.08 7.65
C TYR A 129 -3.77 -3.96 8.95
N PRO A 130 -4.32 -3.29 9.97
CA PRO A 130 -5.37 -2.27 9.88
C PRO A 130 -5.03 -1.15 8.89
N ALA A 131 -6.06 -0.45 8.41
CA ALA A 131 -5.92 0.75 7.59
C ALA A 131 -5.03 1.80 8.28
N GLY A 132 -4.30 2.56 7.48
CA GLY A 132 -3.62 3.77 7.93
C GLY A 132 -4.32 5.03 7.44
N ASN A 133 -3.59 6.14 7.46
CA ASN A 133 -4.05 7.45 6.97
C ASN A 133 -5.34 7.94 7.65
N PHE A 134 -5.47 7.73 8.96
CA PHE A 134 -6.57 8.30 9.72
C PHE A 134 -6.45 9.82 9.82
N GLN A 135 -7.54 10.52 9.50
CA GLN A 135 -7.57 11.98 9.48
C GLN A 135 -7.18 12.58 10.84
N GLY A 136 -6.27 13.56 10.82
CA GLY A 136 -5.77 14.24 12.01
C GLY A 136 -4.64 13.50 12.75
N GLU A 137 -4.34 12.24 12.41
CA GLU A 137 -3.20 11.53 12.98
C GLU A 137 -1.89 11.93 12.30
N VAL A 138 -0.76 11.65 12.94
CA VAL A 138 0.59 12.00 12.44
C VAL A 138 1.44 10.74 12.40
N VAL A 139 2.19 10.56 11.31
CA VAL A 139 3.17 9.47 11.18
C VAL A 139 4.57 10.01 11.44
N SER A 140 5.26 9.48 12.44
CA SER A 140 6.68 9.84 12.60
C SER A 140 7.55 9.18 11.52
N LYS A 141 8.47 9.93 10.93
CA LYS A 141 9.54 9.39 10.06
C LYS A 141 10.71 8.78 10.84
N HIS A 142 10.79 9.00 12.15
CA HIS A 142 11.88 8.58 13.03
C HIS A 142 11.35 7.93 14.31
#